data_AF-A0A942YU46-F1
#
_entry.id   AF-A0A942YU46-F1
#
_cell.length_a   1.000
_cell.length_b   1.000
_cell.length_c   1.000
_cell.angle_alpha   90.00
_cell.angle_beta   90.00
_cell.angle_gamma   90.00
#
_symmetry.space_group_name_H-M   'P 1'
#
loop_
_entity.id
_entity.type
_entity.pdbx_description
1 polymer ?
#
loop_
_entity_poly.entity_id
_entity_poly.type
_entity_poly.pdbx_seq_one_letter_code
_entity_poly.pdbx_strand_id
1 'polypeptide(L)'
;MSHFTDHHHTGETVMESGQYIDADGEKKELRQGETFPECPSTGKSTTWTHESHTHRTGETVMESGHYVDADGEHIVLNQGEKFPSCPSTGEAVSWTHEQ
;
A
#
# COMPACT_ATOMS: atom_id res chain seq x y z
N MET A 1 -8.63 -16.54 3.59
CA MET A 1 -8.05 -16.74 2.25
C MET A 1 -8.05 -15.38 1.58
N SER A 2 -6.87 -14.88 1.24
CA SER A 2 -6.55 -13.85 0.23
C SER A 2 -5.09 -13.44 0.48
N HIS A 3 -4.19 -14.41 0.31
CA HIS A 3 -2.75 -14.15 0.15
C HIS A 3 -2.60 -13.62 -1.27
N PHE A 4 -2.92 -12.34 -1.50
CA PHE A 4 -2.55 -11.70 -2.76
C PHE A 4 -1.11 -11.26 -2.60
N THR A 5 -0.22 -12.23 -2.80
CA THR A 5 1.16 -11.95 -3.07
C THR A 5 1.20 -11.41 -4.50
N ASP A 6 0.87 -10.13 -4.67
CA ASP A 6 1.03 -9.45 -5.96
C ASP A 6 2.54 -9.35 -6.22
N HIS A 7 3.01 -10.25 -7.07
CA HIS A 7 4.42 -10.37 -7.43
C HIS A 7 4.62 -9.68 -8.79
N HIS A 8 5.09 -8.45 -8.75
CA HIS A 8 5.46 -7.69 -9.93
C HIS A 8 6.93 -7.89 -10.27
N HIS A 9 7.31 -7.76 -11.55
CA HIS A 9 8.69 -7.80 -11.99
C HIS A 9 9.23 -6.40 -12.29
N THR A 10 10.54 -6.25 -12.15
CA THR A 10 11.26 -5.07 -12.63
C THR A 10 10.86 -4.70 -14.08
N GLY A 11 10.53 -3.43 -14.29
CA GLY A 11 10.08 -2.89 -15.57
C GLY A 11 8.58 -2.98 -15.80
N GLU A 12 7.83 -3.70 -14.96
CA GLU A 12 6.36 -3.65 -15.01
C GLU A 12 5.84 -2.29 -14.54
N THR A 13 4.65 -1.93 -15.01
CA THR A 13 3.95 -0.73 -14.54
C THR A 13 3.27 -1.03 -13.23
N VAL A 14 3.53 -0.17 -12.24
CA VAL A 14 2.94 -0.20 -10.93
C VAL A 14 1.44 0.09 -11.07
N MET A 15 0.60 -0.90 -10.76
CA MET A 15 -0.85 -0.76 -10.89
C MET A 15 -1.48 -0.13 -9.65
N GLU A 16 -0.82 -0.24 -8.51
CA GLU A 16 -1.29 0.18 -7.19
C GLU A 16 -0.15 0.96 -6.55
N SER A 17 -0.42 2.06 -5.83
CA SER A 17 0.72 2.72 -5.16
C SER A 17 1.05 1.93 -3.88
N GLY A 18 1.99 2.40 -3.09
CA GLY A 18 2.24 1.82 -1.79
C GLY A 18 3.59 1.16 -1.71
N GLN A 19 3.76 0.34 -0.69
CA GLN A 19 5.06 -0.14 -0.27
C GLN A 19 5.30 -1.54 -0.84
N TYR A 20 6.33 -1.66 -1.65
CA TYR A 20 6.72 -2.90 -2.30
C TYR A 20 8.01 -3.43 -1.70
N ILE A 21 8.09 -4.74 -1.51
CA ILE A 21 9.26 -5.41 -0.97
C ILE A 21 9.87 -6.26 -2.08
N ASP A 22 11.15 -6.07 -2.36
CA ASP A 22 11.84 -6.91 -3.31
C ASP A 22 12.16 -8.31 -2.74
N ALA A 23 12.61 -9.24 -3.58
CA ALA A 23 12.99 -10.60 -3.17
C ALA A 23 14.10 -10.64 -2.10
N ASP A 24 14.93 -9.61 -1.98
CA ASP A 24 15.97 -9.47 -0.94
C ASP A 24 15.40 -8.93 0.39
N GLY A 25 14.20 -8.37 0.39
CA GLY A 25 13.55 -7.77 1.55
C GLY A 25 13.66 -6.24 1.61
N GLU A 26 14.14 -5.57 0.56
CA GLU A 26 14.17 -4.11 0.49
C GLU A 26 12.80 -3.54 0.20
N LYS A 27 12.41 -2.56 1.02
CA LYS A 27 11.14 -1.84 0.89
C LYS A 27 11.31 -0.60 0.05
N LYS A 28 10.39 -0.37 -0.88
CA LYS A 28 10.31 0.82 -1.69
C LYS A 28 8.88 1.27 -1.88
N GLU A 29 8.64 2.54 -1.63
CA GLU A 29 7.36 3.16 -1.99
C GLU A 29 7.35 3.42 -3.51
N LEU A 30 6.34 2.90 -4.19
CA LEU A 30 6.10 3.12 -5.61
C LEU A 30 4.71 3.68 -5.81
N ARG A 31 4.51 4.48 -6.86
CA ARG A 31 3.21 5.06 -7.18
C ARG A 31 2.59 4.42 -8.41
N GLN A 32 1.26 4.35 -8.44
CA GLN A 32 0.52 3.90 -9.62
C GLN A 32 0.99 4.68 -10.85
N GLY A 33 1.33 3.94 -11.91
CA GLY A 33 1.86 4.47 -13.15
C GLY A 33 3.38 4.62 -13.19
N GLU A 34 4.09 4.43 -12.07
CA GLU A 34 5.55 4.26 -12.09
C GLU A 34 5.94 2.87 -12.61
N THR A 35 7.23 2.64 -12.80
CA THR A 35 7.77 1.33 -13.17
C THR A 35 8.57 0.74 -12.03
N PHE A 36 8.40 -0.56 -11.80
CA PHE A 36 9.18 -1.29 -10.79
C PHE A 36 10.67 -1.19 -11.10
N PRO A 37 11.49 -0.59 -10.21
CA PRO A 37 12.91 -0.43 -10.47
C PRO A 37 13.66 -1.77 -10.33
N GLU A 38 14.93 -1.76 -10.69
CA GLU A 38 15.84 -2.87 -10.38
C GLU A 38 16.09 -2.93 -8.86
N CYS A 39 16.49 -4.09 -8.36
CA CYS A 39 16.84 -4.30 -6.95
C CYS A 39 17.91 -3.25 -6.53
N PRO A 40 17.69 -2.43 -5.50
CA PRO A 40 18.64 -1.38 -5.12
C PRO A 40 20.00 -1.93 -4.67
N SER A 41 20.00 -3.09 -4.00
CA SER A 41 21.22 -3.74 -3.52
C SER A 41 22.06 -4.38 -4.62
N THR A 42 21.42 -4.98 -5.63
CA THR A 42 22.13 -5.76 -6.66
C THR A 42 22.14 -5.12 -8.05
N GLY A 43 21.26 -4.15 -8.31
CA GLY A 43 21.08 -3.52 -9.61
C GLY A 43 20.59 -4.50 -10.68
N LYS A 44 19.88 -5.57 -10.29
CA LYS A 44 19.35 -6.58 -11.20
C LYS A 44 17.82 -6.62 -11.17
N SER A 45 17.24 -7.19 -12.22
CA SER A 45 15.81 -7.50 -12.26
C SER A 45 15.43 -8.37 -11.06
N THR A 46 14.46 -7.90 -10.28
CA THR A 46 13.91 -8.57 -9.10
C THR A 46 12.41 -8.63 -9.19
N THR A 47 11.83 -9.35 -8.24
CA THR A 47 10.38 -9.43 -8.05
C THR A 47 10.01 -8.57 -6.86
N TRP A 48 9.00 -7.73 -7.03
CA TRP A 48 8.46 -6.84 -6.04
C TRP A 48 7.13 -7.39 -5.56
N THR A 49 6.98 -7.49 -4.25
CA THR A 49 5.77 -7.97 -3.60
C THR A 49 5.07 -6.79 -2.94
N HIS A 50 3.79 -6.59 -3.21
CA HIS A 50 3.03 -5.55 -2.51
C HIS A 50 2.94 -5.90 -1.01
N GLU A 51 3.47 -5.04 -0.13
CA GLU A 51 3.32 -5.18 1.31
C GLU A 51 1.91 -4.73 1.71
N SER A 52 1.16 -5.65 2.32
CA SER A 52 -0.08 -5.27 3.01
C SER A 52 0.26 -4.26 4.10
N HIS A 53 -0.17 -3.02 3.91
CA HIS A 53 0.11 -1.95 4.86
C HIS A 53 -1.19 -1.50 5.55
N THR A 54 -1.03 -1.10 6.81
CA THR A 54 -2.08 -0.47 7.61
C THR A 54 -1.66 0.96 7.88
N HIS A 55 -2.58 1.90 7.69
CA HIS A 55 -2.39 3.31 7.93
C HIS A 55 -3.13 3.73 9.19
N ARG A 56 -2.54 4.55 10.05
CA ARG A 56 -3.23 5.11 11.21
C ARG A 56 -3.97 6.39 10.87
N THR A 57 -5.00 6.68 11.66
CA THR A 57 -5.63 8.00 11.70
C THR A 57 -4.59 9.13 11.75
N GLY A 58 -4.74 10.10 10.84
CA GLY A 58 -3.87 11.26 10.69
C GLY A 58 -2.72 11.06 9.70
N GLU A 59 -2.45 9.82 9.25
CA GLU A 59 -1.50 9.57 8.17
C GLU A 59 -2.04 10.08 6.84
N THR A 60 -1.12 10.33 5.90
CA THR A 60 -1.50 10.78 4.56
C THR A 60 -1.81 9.56 3.71
N VAL A 61 -2.99 9.58 3.11
CA VAL A 61 -3.49 8.57 2.20
C VAL A 61 -2.55 8.53 1.00
N MET A 62 -1.86 7.41 0.85
CA MET A 62 -0.91 7.22 -0.25
C MET A 62 -1.62 6.74 -1.52
N GLU A 63 -2.81 6.15 -1.38
CA GLU A 63 -3.57 5.54 -2.48
C GLU A 63 -5.03 5.95 -2.44
N SER A 64 -5.59 6.21 -3.61
CA SER A 64 -7.04 6.41 -3.67
C SER A 64 -7.71 5.05 -3.70
N GLY A 65 -8.59 4.75 -2.74
CA GLY A 65 -9.18 3.43 -2.64
C GLY A 65 -10.15 3.26 -1.48
N HIS A 66 -10.61 2.02 -1.31
CA HIS A 66 -11.46 1.64 -0.19
C HIS A 66 -10.56 1.19 0.96
N TYR A 67 -10.81 1.74 2.13
CA TYR A 67 -10.07 1.43 3.33
C TYR A 67 -11.02 0.87 4.36
N VAL A 68 -10.64 -0.23 4.98
CA VAL A 68 -11.40 -0.89 6.05
C VAL A 68 -10.63 -0.75 7.36
N ASP A 69 -11.28 -0.24 8.40
CA ASP A 69 -10.65 -0.17 9.71
C ASP A 69 -10.67 -1.53 10.43
N ALA A 70 -10.02 -1.61 11.60
CA ALA A 70 -9.99 -2.82 12.40
C ALA A 70 -11.38 -3.28 12.91
N ASP A 71 -12.37 -2.38 13.00
CA ASP A 71 -13.75 -2.66 13.38
C ASP A 71 -14.60 -3.17 12.19
N GLY A 72 -14.11 -3.01 10.95
CA GLY A 72 -14.80 -3.42 9.73
C GLY A 72 -15.62 -2.30 9.07
N GLU A 73 -15.29 -1.03 9.33
CA GLU A 73 -15.87 0.16 8.74
C GLU A 73 -15.13 0.54 7.46
N HIS A 74 -15.87 0.77 6.37
CA HIS A 74 -15.31 1.03 5.05
C HIS A 74 -15.41 2.52 4.74
N ILE A 75 -14.31 3.12 4.29
CA ILE A 75 -14.23 4.50 3.84
C ILE A 75 -13.54 4.57 2.49
N VAL A 76 -13.96 5.51 1.65
CA VAL A 76 -13.23 5.83 0.41
C VAL A 76 -12.39 7.05 0.69
N LEU A 77 -11.09 6.92 0.47
CA LEU A 77 -10.14 8.04 0.62
C LEU A 77 -9.39 8.22 -0.67
N ASN A 78 -9.04 9.46 -0.98
CA ASN A 78 -8.22 9.81 -2.12
C ASN A 78 -6.77 10.05 -1.71
N GLN A 79 -5.84 9.76 -2.62
CA GLN A 79 -4.42 10.05 -2.44
C GLN A 79 -4.21 11.52 -2.06
N GLY A 80 -3.44 11.75 -1.00
CA GLY A 80 -3.18 13.07 -0.42
C GLY A 80 -4.15 13.51 0.66
N GLU A 81 -5.26 12.78 0.87
CA GLU A 81 -6.13 13.01 2.03
C GLU A 81 -5.48 12.50 3.32
N LYS A 82 -6.14 12.73 4.46
CA LYS A 82 -5.71 12.16 5.73
C LYS A 82 -6.69 11.10 6.18
N PHE A 83 -6.16 10.00 6.71
CA PHE A 83 -6.99 8.98 7.34
C PHE A 83 -7.78 9.59 8.50
N PRO A 84 -9.11 9.59 8.46
CA PRO A 84 -9.91 10.16 9.53
C PRO A 84 -9.86 9.26 10.78
N SER A 85 -10.33 9.80 11.90
CA SER A 85 -10.65 8.99 13.07
C SER A 85 -11.84 8.09 12.74
N CYS A 86 -12.01 6.98 13.47
CA CYS A 86 -13.18 6.12 13.32
C CYS A 86 -14.46 6.95 13.48
N PRO A 87 -15.35 7.04 12.48
CA PRO A 87 -16.59 7.80 12.61
C PRO A 87 -17.54 7.29 13.69
N SER A 88 -17.44 6.01 14.09
CA SER A 88 -18.24 5.45 15.19
C SER A 88 -17.76 5.86 16.59
N THR A 89 -16.45 5.86 16.85
CA THR A 89 -15.91 6.12 18.21
C THR A 89 -15.15 7.45 18.34
N GLY A 90 -14.70 8.03 17.23
CA GLY A 90 -13.81 9.19 17.20
C GLY A 90 -12.36 8.87 17.57
N GLU A 91 -12.02 7.60 17.79
CA GLU A 91 -10.68 7.18 18.20
C GLU A 91 -9.75 6.99 17.00
N ALA A 92 -8.45 6.99 17.27
CA ALA A 92 -7.44 6.69 16.27
C ALA A 92 -7.46 5.20 15.95
N VAL A 93 -7.76 4.87 14.70
CA VAL A 93 -7.84 3.48 14.22
C VAL A 93 -6.79 3.23 13.14
N SER A 94 -6.57 1.96 12.85
CA SER A 94 -5.76 1.51 11.73
C SER A 94 -6.69 1.14 10.56
N TRP A 95 -6.48 1.81 9.44
CA TRP A 95 -7.13 1.60 8.16
C TRP A 95 -6.27 0.68 7.30
N THR A 96 -6.84 -0.43 6.87
CA THR A 96 -6.24 -1.38 5.93
C THR A 96 -6.78 -1.06 4.55
N HIS A 97 -5.91 -0.98 3.55
CA HIS A 97 -6.37 -0.82 2.17
C HIS A 97 -7.07 -2.11 1.71
N GLU A 98 -8.33 -2.03 1.31
CA GLU A 98 -9.14 -3.12 0.78
C GLU A 98 -9.24 -2.96 -0.73
N GLN A 99 -8.74 -3.96 -1.47
CA GLN A 99 -8.75 -4.01 -2.94
C GLN A 99 -9.65 -5.11 -3.46
#